data_AF-A0A6A5GV91-F1
#
_entry.id   AF-A0A6A5GV91-F1
#
_cell.length_a   1.000
_cell.length_b   1.000
_cell.length_c   1.000
_cell.angle_alpha   90.00
_cell.angle_beta   90.00
_cell.angle_gamma   90.00
#
_symmetry.space_group_name_H-M   'P 1'
#
loop_
_entity.id
_entity.type
_entity.pdbx_description
1 polymer ?
#
loop_
_entity_poly.entity_id
_entity_poly.type
_entity_poly.pdbx_seq_one_letter_code
_entity_poly.pdbx_strand_id
1 'polypeptide(L)'
;MDITFYQHNILAQFYKRVPVPENVQKEIVASSYGISYAAVESWLNRCQVVGPEALWAEISLEKEKSEEQERKREREEEMAFKKKITYYQHKTLTKFFETNPIPDHDQMEIIGKSVEMTNVAVDCWFFRCRTVGPEALWQEVGEEAEIKKEKNQKEQLEAMLQYKNKLEEQVETEKKENEELRKIIAQQTAELRESKNLIADKDAEIQNLIKNSVKDRTDEIQQLKSWITNITTMSHVQSDSVRLLKVEKELARVSSMFEEAELKKENQRLKKHEKEFEAMLQFEKKLEKQVEELSFHPQKMNDKIETTTQKTQQQSVDLKESTNLLAGIQNLTSIQNSVKDTVNALQEQLGKLVNEITL
;
A
#
# COMPACT_ATOMS: atom_id res chain seq x y z
N MET A 1 -55.73 22.14 -24.85
CA MET A 1 -56.14 23.35 -25.57
C MET A 1 -54.88 24.01 -26.07
N ASP A 2 -54.63 23.97 -27.37
CA ASP A 2 -53.38 24.49 -27.93
C ASP A 2 -53.58 25.88 -28.51
N ILE A 3 -53.24 26.88 -27.70
CA ILE A 3 -53.21 28.30 -28.10
C ILE A 3 -51.89 28.90 -27.65
N THR A 4 -51.37 29.84 -28.43
CA THR A 4 -50.15 30.60 -28.07
C THR A 4 -50.46 31.70 -27.06
N PHE A 5 -49.43 32.24 -26.40
CA PHE A 5 -49.59 33.41 -25.52
C PHE A 5 -50.20 34.61 -26.27
N TYR A 6 -49.81 34.80 -27.53
CA TYR A 6 -50.38 35.83 -28.38
C TYR A 6 -51.89 35.60 -28.61
N GLN A 7 -52.29 34.38 -29.00
CA GLN A 7 -53.69 34.02 -29.19
C GLN A 7 -54.50 34.15 -27.90
N HIS A 8 -53.92 33.75 -26.75
CA HIS A 8 -54.52 33.96 -25.44
C HIS A 8 -54.79 35.45 -25.16
N ASN A 9 -53.81 36.32 -25.41
CA ASN A 9 -53.98 37.76 -25.21
C ASN A 9 -55.08 38.36 -26.10
N ILE A 10 -55.17 37.91 -27.35
CA ILE A 10 -56.24 38.31 -28.27
C ILE A 10 -57.61 37.87 -27.74
N LEU A 11 -57.74 36.63 -27.28
CA LEU A 11 -58.98 36.11 -26.71
C LEU A 11 -59.36 36.82 -25.40
N ALA A 12 -58.39 37.17 -24.56
CA ALA A 12 -58.62 37.94 -23.34
C ALA A 12 -59.13 39.36 -23.65
N GLN A 13 -58.56 40.03 -24.66
CA GLN A 13 -59.05 41.34 -25.12
C GLN A 13 -60.45 41.25 -25.72
N PHE A 14 -60.70 40.21 -26.52
CA PHE A 14 -62.00 39.96 -27.11
C PHE A 14 -63.08 39.71 -26.03
N TYR A 15 -62.78 38.87 -25.04
CA TYR A 15 -63.66 38.58 -23.92
C TYR A 15 -63.97 39.81 -23.06
N LYS A 16 -62.98 40.69 -22.83
CA LYS A 16 -63.19 41.97 -22.13
C LYS A 16 -64.20 42.87 -22.85
N ARG A 17 -64.27 42.80 -24.19
CA ARG A 17 -65.21 43.59 -25.00
C ARG A 17 -66.57 42.92 -25.13
N VAL A 18 -66.58 41.60 -25.29
CA VAL A 18 -67.79 40.79 -25.48
C VAL A 18 -67.67 39.49 -24.67
N PRO A 19 -68.14 39.47 -23.41
CA PRO A 19 -68.03 38.29 -22.54
C PRO A 19 -68.86 37.08 -22.99
N VAL A 20 -69.94 37.33 -23.74
CA VAL A 20 -70.84 36.30 -24.30
C VAL A 20 -71.01 36.54 -25.80
N PRO A 21 -70.02 36.13 -26.61
CA PRO A 21 -70.02 36.39 -28.04
C PRO A 21 -70.94 35.41 -28.80
N GLU A 22 -71.60 35.91 -29.85
CA GLU A 22 -72.41 35.09 -30.76
C GLU A 22 -71.52 34.19 -31.64
N ASN A 23 -72.10 33.13 -32.20
CA ASN A 23 -71.35 32.16 -33.01
C ASN A 23 -70.59 32.81 -34.17
N VAL A 24 -71.19 33.78 -34.85
CA VAL A 24 -70.55 34.53 -35.94
C VAL A 24 -69.30 35.27 -35.44
N GLN A 25 -69.34 35.84 -34.24
CA GLN A 25 -68.20 36.56 -33.67
C GLN A 25 -67.08 35.59 -33.26
N LYS A 26 -67.43 34.41 -32.74
CA LYS A 26 -66.47 33.34 -32.46
C LYS A 26 -65.77 32.86 -33.73
N GLU A 27 -66.51 32.67 -34.84
CA GLU A 27 -65.96 32.27 -36.14
C GLU A 27 -65.01 33.32 -36.73
N ILE A 28 -65.36 34.60 -36.62
CA ILE A 28 -64.51 35.71 -37.10
C ILE A 28 -63.18 35.71 -36.34
N VAL A 29 -63.20 35.59 -35.01
CA VAL A 29 -61.97 35.57 -34.21
C VAL A 29 -61.15 34.32 -34.47
N ALA A 30 -61.79 33.15 -34.55
CA ALA A 30 -61.15 31.89 -34.90
C ALA A 30 -60.37 32.01 -36.22
N SER A 31 -61.06 32.47 -37.28
CA SER A 31 -60.49 32.59 -38.62
C SER A 31 -59.39 33.66 -38.71
N SER A 32 -59.57 34.78 -38.01
CA SER A 32 -58.67 35.94 -38.08
C SER A 32 -57.31 35.70 -37.40
N TYR A 33 -57.26 34.81 -36.40
CA TYR A 33 -56.05 34.56 -35.61
C TYR A 33 -55.54 33.11 -35.68
N GLY A 34 -56.06 32.34 -36.64
CA GLY A 34 -55.66 30.95 -36.86
C GLY A 34 -55.92 30.05 -35.66
N ILE A 35 -57.01 30.31 -34.92
CA ILE A 35 -57.42 29.49 -33.77
C ILE A 35 -58.59 28.63 -34.24
N SER A 36 -58.61 27.34 -33.92
CA SER A 36 -59.77 26.52 -34.27
C SER A 36 -61.02 27.03 -33.55
N TYR A 37 -62.18 27.00 -34.23
CA TYR A 37 -63.45 27.41 -33.62
C TYR A 37 -63.69 26.68 -32.28
N ALA A 38 -63.42 25.37 -32.24
CA ALA A 38 -63.51 24.56 -31.02
C ALA A 38 -62.59 25.05 -29.89
N ALA A 39 -61.37 25.52 -30.20
CA ALA A 39 -60.46 26.08 -29.21
C ALA A 39 -60.94 27.44 -28.70
N VAL A 40 -61.48 28.30 -29.58
CA VAL A 40 -62.11 29.58 -29.17
C VAL A 40 -63.28 29.34 -28.24
N GLU A 41 -64.18 28.42 -28.61
CA GLU A 41 -65.36 28.08 -27.82
C GLU A 41 -64.99 27.46 -26.47
N SER A 42 -64.08 26.49 -26.47
CA SER A 42 -63.58 25.86 -25.24
C SER A 42 -62.88 26.88 -24.33
N TRP A 43 -62.11 27.81 -24.90
CA TRP A 43 -61.44 28.86 -24.14
C TRP A 43 -62.45 29.81 -23.50
N LEU A 44 -63.43 30.30 -24.25
CA LEU A 44 -64.47 31.21 -23.74
C LEU A 44 -65.29 30.56 -22.61
N ASN A 45 -65.73 29.31 -22.80
CA ASN A 45 -66.50 28.58 -21.80
C ASN A 45 -65.71 28.39 -20.50
N ARG A 46 -64.41 28.08 -20.57
CA ARG A 46 -63.56 27.96 -19.38
C ARG A 46 -63.24 29.32 -18.75
N CYS A 47 -63.02 30.34 -19.58
CA CYS A 47 -62.71 31.70 -19.15
C CYS A 47 -63.85 32.31 -18.32
N GLN A 48 -65.11 31.98 -18.64
CA GLN A 48 -66.27 32.40 -17.84
C GLN A 48 -66.25 31.88 -16.40
N VAL A 49 -65.61 30.73 -16.15
CA VAL A 49 -65.57 30.10 -14.82
C VAL A 49 -64.40 30.60 -13.99
N VAL A 50 -63.20 30.65 -14.58
CA VAL A 50 -61.95 30.92 -13.84
C VAL A 50 -61.31 32.28 -14.14
N GLY A 51 -61.76 32.98 -15.18
CA GLY A 51 -61.16 34.22 -15.68
C GLY A 51 -59.95 33.98 -16.60
N PRO A 52 -59.56 34.98 -17.41
CA PRO A 52 -58.53 34.80 -18.44
C PRO A 52 -57.14 34.56 -17.86
N GLU A 53 -56.75 35.28 -16.80
CA GLU A 53 -55.43 35.14 -16.19
C GLU A 53 -55.23 33.77 -15.53
N ALA A 54 -56.21 33.29 -14.77
CA ALA A 54 -56.15 31.96 -14.15
C ALA A 54 -56.22 30.84 -15.20
N LEU A 55 -57.02 31.03 -16.25
CA LEU A 55 -57.07 30.09 -17.37
C LEU A 55 -55.72 29.97 -18.09
N TRP A 56 -55.00 31.08 -18.28
CA TRP A 56 -53.67 31.04 -18.88
C TRP A 56 -52.65 30.34 -18.00
N ALA A 57 -52.69 30.57 -16.67
CA ALA A 57 -51.83 29.86 -15.74
C ALA A 57 -52.09 28.34 -15.81
N GLU A 58 -53.35 27.92 -15.89
CA GLU A 58 -53.72 26.51 -16.04
C GLU A 58 -53.26 25.91 -17.38
N ILE A 59 -53.49 26.62 -18.50
CA ILE A 59 -53.04 26.20 -19.84
C ILE A 59 -51.52 26.12 -19.89
N SER A 60 -50.81 27.10 -19.32
CA SER A 60 -49.36 27.15 -19.29
C SER A 60 -48.78 26.00 -18.47
N LEU A 61 -49.35 25.73 -17.31
CA LEU A 61 -48.96 24.59 -16.47
C LEU A 61 -49.24 23.25 -17.14
N GLU A 62 -50.36 23.12 -17.86
CA GLU A 62 -50.69 21.91 -18.61
C GLU A 62 -49.75 21.70 -19.79
N LYS A 63 -49.35 22.78 -20.48
CA LYS A 63 -48.33 22.72 -21.53
C LYS A 63 -46.98 22.27 -20.97
N GLU A 64 -46.54 22.86 -19.87
CA GLU A 64 -45.30 22.47 -19.19
C GLU A 64 -45.32 20.99 -18.77
N LYS A 65 -46.44 20.52 -18.21
CA LYS A 65 -46.62 19.10 -17.85
C LYS A 65 -46.60 18.19 -19.08
N SER A 66 -47.26 18.59 -20.16
CA SER A 66 -47.29 17.81 -21.41
C SER A 66 -45.92 17.73 -22.06
N GLU A 67 -45.18 18.84 -22.11
CA GLU A 67 -43.79 18.89 -22.60
C GLU A 67 -42.87 18.02 -21.74
N GLU A 68 -43.01 18.06 -20.41
CA GLU A 68 -42.24 17.18 -19.52
C GLU A 68 -42.59 15.69 -19.71
N GLN A 69 -43.86 15.37 -19.96
CA GLN A 69 -44.28 14.01 -20.29
C GLN A 69 -43.73 13.54 -21.65
N GLU A 70 -43.67 14.42 -22.64
CA GLU A 70 -43.05 14.13 -23.93
C GLU A 70 -41.55 13.90 -23.79
N ARG A 71 -40.82 14.80 -23.12
CA ARG A 71 -39.40 14.58 -22.75
C ARG A 71 -39.19 13.29 -21.99
N LYS A 72 -40.12 12.92 -21.10
CA LYS A 72 -40.06 11.64 -20.38
C LYS A 72 -40.21 10.44 -21.33
N ARG A 73 -41.14 10.50 -22.30
CA ARG A 73 -41.30 9.45 -23.32
C ARG A 73 -40.09 9.33 -24.23
N GLU A 74 -39.56 10.45 -24.73
CA GLU A 74 -38.33 10.48 -25.53
C GLU A 74 -37.15 9.86 -24.76
N ARG A 75 -37.03 10.18 -23.46
CA ARG A 75 -36.05 9.52 -22.59
C ARG A 75 -36.27 8.02 -22.49
N GLU A 76 -37.50 7.57 -22.33
CA GLU A 76 -37.83 6.13 -22.25
C GLU A 76 -37.53 5.39 -23.56
N GLU A 77 -37.78 6.02 -24.71
CA GLU A 77 -37.45 5.49 -26.04
C GLU A 77 -35.93 5.40 -26.27
N GLU A 78 -35.19 6.47 -25.93
CA GLU A 78 -33.73 6.47 -26.00
C GLU A 78 -33.14 5.46 -24.98
N MET A 79 -33.77 5.26 -23.81
CA MET A 79 -33.38 4.20 -22.87
C MET A 79 -33.62 2.79 -23.42
N ALA A 80 -34.69 2.59 -24.20
CA ALA A 80 -34.95 1.33 -24.87
C ALA A 80 -33.94 1.05 -25.99
N PHE A 81 -33.48 2.12 -26.66
CA PHE A 81 -32.37 2.09 -27.58
C PHE A 81 -31.05 1.99 -26.79
N LYS A 82 -30.68 0.78 -26.35
CA LYS A 82 -29.46 0.48 -25.54
C LYS A 82 -28.15 0.76 -26.28
N LYS A 83 -27.94 1.99 -26.75
CA LYS A 83 -26.72 2.44 -27.37
C LYS A 83 -25.63 2.39 -26.30
N LYS A 84 -24.61 1.58 -26.58
CA LYS A 84 -23.43 1.51 -25.73
C LYS A 84 -22.67 2.83 -25.84
N ILE A 85 -22.22 3.34 -24.70
CA ILE A 85 -21.35 4.51 -24.64
C ILE A 85 -19.92 4.07 -24.36
N THR A 86 -18.96 4.82 -24.88
CA THR A 86 -17.54 4.56 -24.64
C THR A 86 -17.11 5.10 -23.27
N TYR A 87 -15.96 4.62 -22.79
CA TYR A 87 -15.34 5.03 -21.55
C TYR A 87 -14.97 6.51 -21.59
N TYR A 88 -14.53 7.01 -22.75
CA TYR A 88 -14.26 8.44 -22.94
C TYR A 88 -15.53 9.28 -22.75
N GLN A 89 -16.64 8.86 -23.35
CA GLN A 89 -17.93 9.55 -23.19
C GLN A 89 -18.39 9.51 -21.74
N HIS A 90 -18.41 8.32 -21.12
CA HIS A 90 -18.79 8.15 -19.72
C HIS A 90 -17.94 9.04 -18.79
N LYS A 91 -16.61 8.97 -18.92
CA LYS A 91 -15.69 9.74 -18.08
C LYS A 91 -15.87 11.25 -18.24
N THR A 92 -16.12 11.71 -19.47
CA THR A 92 -16.32 13.13 -19.75
C THR A 92 -17.65 13.62 -19.17
N LEU A 93 -18.73 12.85 -19.37
CA LEU A 93 -20.04 13.14 -18.78
C LEU A 93 -20.00 13.13 -17.25
N THR A 94 -19.28 12.19 -16.62
CA THR A 94 -19.09 12.15 -15.16
C THR A 94 -18.45 13.42 -14.62
N LYS A 95 -17.43 13.97 -15.30
CA LYS A 95 -16.81 15.25 -14.89
C LYS A 95 -17.80 16.42 -14.94
N PHE A 96 -18.62 16.49 -15.98
CA PHE A 96 -19.65 17.51 -16.08
C PHE A 96 -20.71 17.33 -14.99
N PHE A 97 -21.11 16.10 -14.70
CA PHE A 97 -22.08 15.77 -13.66
C PHE A 97 -21.61 16.15 -12.25
N GLU A 98 -20.35 15.92 -11.92
CA GLU A 98 -19.74 16.31 -10.65
C GLU A 98 -19.75 17.84 -10.45
N THR A 99 -19.69 18.60 -11.55
CA THR A 99 -19.68 20.08 -11.52
C THR A 99 -21.10 20.66 -11.55
N ASN A 100 -21.96 20.14 -12.42
CA ASN A 100 -23.36 20.52 -12.53
C ASN A 100 -24.23 19.30 -12.91
N PRO A 101 -24.98 18.71 -11.95
CA PRO A 101 -25.82 17.54 -12.21
C PRO A 101 -27.15 17.88 -12.92
N ILE A 102 -27.46 19.16 -13.11
CA ILE A 102 -28.68 19.64 -13.79
C ILE A 102 -28.26 20.71 -14.81
N PRO A 103 -27.65 20.31 -15.94
CA PRO A 103 -27.30 21.24 -17.00
C PRO A 103 -28.56 21.86 -17.61
N ASP A 104 -28.48 23.14 -17.95
CA ASP A 104 -29.50 23.79 -18.77
C ASP A 104 -29.37 23.38 -20.26
N HIS A 105 -30.25 23.89 -21.12
CA HIS A 105 -30.28 23.50 -22.53
C HIS A 105 -28.99 23.85 -23.29
N ASP A 106 -28.42 25.03 -23.04
CA ASP A 106 -27.21 25.49 -23.71
C ASP A 106 -26.00 24.66 -23.26
N GLN A 107 -25.94 24.33 -21.97
CA GLN A 107 -24.94 23.43 -21.41
C GLN A 107 -25.06 22.03 -21.97
N MET A 108 -26.28 21.50 -22.13
CA MET A 108 -26.50 20.20 -22.75
C MET A 108 -25.98 20.17 -24.20
N GLU A 109 -26.14 21.25 -24.96
CA GLU A 109 -25.61 21.34 -26.33
C GLU A 109 -24.08 21.33 -26.35
N ILE A 110 -23.45 22.08 -25.44
CA ILE A 110 -21.99 22.10 -25.30
C ILE A 110 -21.46 20.71 -24.92
N ILE A 111 -22.10 20.06 -23.95
CA ILE A 111 -21.74 18.72 -23.50
C ILE A 111 -21.93 17.72 -24.66
N GLY A 112 -23.08 17.73 -25.33
CA GLY A 112 -23.38 16.86 -26.46
C GLY A 112 -22.34 16.96 -27.57
N LYS A 113 -21.93 18.19 -27.93
CA LYS A 113 -20.83 18.41 -28.88
C LYS A 113 -19.50 17.84 -28.40
N SER A 114 -19.18 17.96 -27.11
CA SER A 114 -17.90 17.50 -26.55
C SER A 114 -17.74 15.97 -26.52
N VAL A 115 -18.85 15.23 -26.43
CA VAL A 115 -18.88 13.75 -26.37
C VAL A 115 -19.50 13.10 -27.60
N GLU A 116 -19.80 13.90 -28.63
CA GLU A 116 -20.46 13.47 -29.87
C GLU A 116 -21.79 12.73 -29.62
N MET A 117 -22.60 13.26 -28.70
CA MET A 117 -23.91 12.74 -28.34
C MET A 117 -25.01 13.78 -28.62
N THR A 118 -26.23 13.30 -28.89
CA THR A 118 -27.40 14.19 -29.01
C THR A 118 -27.77 14.76 -27.65
N ASN A 119 -28.42 15.93 -27.63
CA ASN A 119 -28.90 16.55 -26.39
C ASN A 119 -29.83 15.60 -25.61
N VAL A 120 -30.66 14.83 -26.32
CA VAL A 120 -31.54 13.81 -25.74
C VAL A 120 -30.74 12.71 -25.06
N ALA A 121 -29.69 12.17 -25.71
CA ALA A 121 -28.85 11.13 -25.12
C ALA A 121 -28.07 11.63 -23.89
N VAL A 122 -27.62 12.89 -23.91
CA VAL A 122 -26.99 13.54 -22.75
C VAL A 122 -28.00 13.71 -21.62
N ASP A 123 -29.20 14.24 -21.87
CA ASP A 123 -30.24 14.40 -20.83
C ASP A 123 -30.64 13.05 -20.23
N CYS A 124 -30.80 12.01 -21.07
CA CYS A 124 -31.04 10.64 -20.63
C CYS A 124 -29.95 10.16 -19.66
N TRP A 125 -28.68 10.36 -20.04
CA TRP A 125 -27.55 9.94 -19.22
C TRP A 125 -27.55 10.67 -17.86
N PHE A 126 -27.71 11.99 -17.86
CA PHE A 126 -27.76 12.79 -16.62
C PHE A 126 -28.94 12.39 -15.73
N PHE A 127 -30.12 12.20 -16.33
CA PHE A 127 -31.31 11.74 -15.62
C PHE A 127 -31.08 10.38 -14.93
N ARG A 128 -30.46 9.43 -15.63
CA ARG A 128 -30.14 8.12 -15.07
C ARG A 128 -29.05 8.19 -14.01
N CYS A 129 -28.02 9.00 -14.21
CA CYS A 129 -26.99 9.25 -13.20
C CYS A 129 -27.56 9.80 -11.90
N ARG A 130 -28.59 10.66 -11.95
CA ARG A 130 -29.28 11.13 -10.74
C ARG A 130 -30.02 10.03 -9.99
N THR A 131 -30.39 8.94 -10.67
CA THR A 131 -31.17 7.85 -10.09
C THR A 131 -30.29 6.72 -9.56
N VAL A 132 -29.31 6.26 -10.35
CA VAL A 132 -28.48 5.09 -10.02
C VAL A 132 -27.02 5.43 -9.73
N GLY A 133 -26.58 6.66 -10.03
CA GLY A 133 -25.19 7.09 -9.95
C GLY A 133 -24.39 6.78 -11.22
N PRO A 134 -23.32 7.55 -11.50
CA PRO A 134 -22.52 7.39 -12.72
C PRO A 134 -21.83 6.03 -12.82
N GLU A 135 -21.31 5.50 -11.72
CA GLU A 135 -20.60 4.21 -11.70
C GLU A 135 -21.54 3.03 -12.00
N ALA A 136 -22.72 3.00 -11.37
CA ALA A 136 -23.70 1.95 -11.61
C ALA A 136 -24.25 2.03 -13.04
N LEU A 137 -24.45 3.26 -13.56
CA LEU A 137 -24.86 3.46 -14.94
C LEU A 137 -23.80 2.95 -15.92
N TRP A 138 -22.52 3.21 -15.68
CA TRP A 138 -21.42 2.71 -16.50
C TRP A 138 -21.43 1.19 -16.64
N GLN A 139 -21.69 0.46 -15.56
CA GLN A 139 -21.79 -1.01 -15.60
C GLN A 139 -22.93 -1.51 -16.49
N GLU A 140 -23.97 -0.70 -16.70
CA GLU A 140 -25.14 -1.07 -17.51
C GLU A 140 -24.97 -0.68 -18.99
N VAL A 141 -24.59 0.57 -19.24
CA VAL A 141 -24.55 1.15 -20.60
C VAL A 141 -23.16 1.17 -21.23
N GLY A 142 -22.11 0.89 -20.47
CA GLY A 142 -20.74 0.83 -20.99
C GLY A 142 -20.51 -0.35 -21.92
N GLU A 143 -19.56 -0.17 -22.84
CA GLU A 143 -19.09 -1.26 -23.69
C GLU A 143 -18.42 -2.35 -22.85
N GLU A 144 -18.89 -3.59 -22.99
CA GLU A 144 -18.46 -4.72 -22.16
C GLU A 144 -16.95 -4.98 -22.25
N ALA A 145 -16.36 -4.78 -23.44
CA ALA A 145 -14.92 -4.89 -23.66
C ALA A 145 -14.12 -3.83 -22.87
N GLU A 146 -14.65 -2.62 -22.78
CA GLU A 146 -14.01 -1.52 -22.05
C GLU A 146 -14.16 -1.67 -20.54
N ILE A 147 -15.35 -2.07 -20.05
CA ILE A 147 -15.59 -2.42 -18.65
C ILE A 147 -14.63 -3.53 -18.21
N LYS A 148 -14.47 -4.59 -19.03
CA LYS A 148 -13.55 -5.70 -18.72
C LYS A 148 -12.09 -5.23 -18.67
N LYS A 149 -11.68 -4.35 -19.57
CA LYS A 149 -10.34 -3.77 -19.60
C LYS A 149 -10.06 -2.94 -18.34
N GLU A 150 -10.99 -2.08 -17.96
CA GLU A 150 -10.89 -1.25 -16.75
C GLU A 150 -10.84 -2.12 -15.49
N LYS A 151 -11.70 -3.13 -15.39
CA LYS A 151 -11.70 -4.07 -14.26
C LYS A 151 -10.34 -4.77 -14.11
N ASN A 152 -9.78 -5.29 -15.21
CA ASN A 152 -8.46 -5.91 -15.20
C ASN A 152 -7.35 -4.92 -14.78
N GLN A 153 -7.41 -3.67 -15.25
CA GLN A 153 -6.45 -2.64 -14.84
C GLN A 153 -6.56 -2.31 -13.35
N LYS A 154 -7.79 -2.21 -12.82
CA LYS A 154 -8.06 -1.96 -11.41
C LYS A 154 -7.55 -3.10 -10.53
N GLU A 155 -7.80 -4.34 -10.92
CA GLU A 155 -7.27 -5.53 -10.23
C GLU A 155 -5.73 -5.57 -10.22
N GLN A 156 -5.09 -5.21 -11.35
CA GLN A 156 -3.63 -5.10 -11.41
C GLN A 156 -3.07 -3.99 -10.50
N LEU A 157 -3.71 -2.82 -10.48
CA LEU A 157 -3.35 -1.70 -9.61
C LEU A 157 -3.51 -2.07 -8.14
N GLU A 158 -4.58 -2.75 -7.78
CA GLU A 158 -4.84 -3.21 -6.41
C GLU A 158 -3.81 -4.25 -5.97
N ALA A 159 -3.47 -5.21 -6.84
CA ALA A 159 -2.40 -6.17 -6.58
C ALA A 159 -1.03 -5.48 -6.38
N MET A 160 -0.73 -4.47 -7.21
CA MET A 160 0.50 -3.69 -7.10
C MET A 160 0.55 -2.87 -5.80
N LEU A 161 -0.59 -2.30 -5.38
CA LEU A 161 -0.70 -1.56 -4.14
C LEU A 161 -0.50 -2.47 -2.91
N GLN A 162 -1.10 -3.67 -2.92
CA GLN A 162 -0.88 -4.66 -1.87
C GLN A 162 0.59 -5.10 -1.79
N TYR A 163 1.23 -5.36 -2.94
CA TYR A 163 2.65 -5.69 -2.98
C TYR A 163 3.52 -4.55 -2.43
N LYS A 164 3.24 -3.30 -2.81
CA LYS A 164 3.95 -2.13 -2.31
C LYS A 164 3.84 -2.01 -0.79
N ASN A 165 2.64 -2.16 -0.23
CA ASN A 165 2.43 -2.07 1.22
C ASN A 165 3.22 -3.15 1.97
N LYS A 166 3.25 -4.38 1.42
CA LYS A 166 4.03 -5.48 2.00
C LYS A 166 5.54 -5.20 1.96
N LEU A 167 6.02 -4.60 0.88
CA LEU A 167 7.42 -4.20 0.75
C LEU A 167 7.78 -3.08 1.75
N GLU A 168 6.88 -2.13 1.95
CA GLU A 168 7.06 -1.03 2.90
C GLU A 168 7.12 -1.53 4.35
N GLU A 169 6.28 -2.50 4.72
CA GLU A 169 6.32 -3.17 6.02
C GLU A 169 7.65 -3.94 6.24
N GLN A 170 8.13 -4.64 5.21
CA GLN A 170 9.44 -5.31 5.26
C GLN A 170 10.58 -4.32 5.50
N VAL A 171 10.62 -3.22 4.73
CA VAL A 171 11.63 -2.17 4.87
C VAL A 171 11.61 -1.54 6.26
N GLU A 172 10.43 -1.32 6.84
CA GLU A 172 10.31 -0.76 8.19
C GLU A 172 10.82 -1.74 9.26
N THR A 173 10.59 -3.03 9.07
CA THR A 173 11.10 -4.09 9.96
C THR A 173 12.63 -4.15 9.88
N GLU A 174 13.18 -4.19 8.67
CA GLU A 174 14.64 -4.19 8.44
C GLU A 174 15.33 -2.94 9.01
N LYS A 175 14.70 -1.77 8.92
CA LYS A 175 15.23 -0.53 9.53
C LYS A 175 15.34 -0.65 11.05
N LYS A 176 14.35 -1.23 11.72
CA LYS A 176 14.37 -1.44 13.18
C LYS A 176 15.47 -2.43 13.56
N GLU A 177 15.58 -3.54 12.85
CA GLU A 177 16.66 -4.52 13.08
C GLU A 177 18.05 -3.89 12.88
N ASN A 178 18.22 -3.08 11.84
CA ASN A 178 19.49 -2.39 11.57
C ASN A 178 19.83 -1.36 12.65
N GLU A 179 18.82 -0.65 13.19
CA GLU A 179 19.01 0.26 14.32
C GLU A 179 19.41 -0.49 15.61
N GLU A 180 18.84 -1.66 15.88
CA GLU A 180 19.27 -2.50 17.00
C GLU A 180 20.70 -3.01 16.84
N LEU A 181 21.06 -3.48 15.63
CA LEU A 181 22.43 -3.89 15.33
C LEU A 181 23.43 -2.74 15.52
N ARG A 182 23.09 -1.52 15.11
CA ARG A 182 23.91 -0.33 15.34
C ARG A 182 24.14 -0.05 16.83
N LYS A 183 23.10 -0.22 17.67
CA LYS A 183 23.22 -0.07 19.13
C LYS A 183 24.16 -1.12 19.73
N ILE A 184 24.04 -2.39 19.31
CA ILE A 184 24.92 -3.47 19.76
C ILE A 184 26.38 -3.18 19.37
N ILE A 185 26.62 -2.78 18.12
CA ILE A 185 27.98 -2.44 17.65
C ILE A 185 28.55 -1.28 18.45
N ALA A 186 27.76 -0.24 18.73
CA ALA A 186 28.20 0.90 19.54
C ALA A 186 28.57 0.47 20.96
N GLN A 187 27.75 -0.39 21.58
CA GLN A 187 28.02 -0.94 22.91
C GLN A 187 29.31 -1.77 22.93
N GLN A 188 29.45 -2.73 22.00
CA GLN A 188 30.65 -3.56 21.89
C GLN A 188 31.92 -2.71 21.65
N THR A 189 31.81 -1.64 20.87
CA THR A 189 32.92 -0.71 20.64
C THR A 189 33.33 0.01 21.93
N ALA A 190 32.37 0.39 22.78
CA ALA A 190 32.64 1.00 24.07
C ALA A 190 33.30 0.02 25.06
N GLU A 191 32.77 -1.20 25.16
CA GLU A 191 33.31 -2.26 26.01
C GLU A 191 34.74 -2.65 25.62
N LEU A 192 35.01 -2.78 24.31
CA LEU A 192 36.37 -3.03 23.80
C LEU A 192 37.34 -1.91 24.17
N ARG A 193 36.88 -0.65 24.11
CA ARG A 193 37.69 0.51 24.48
C ARG A 193 38.02 0.51 25.98
N GLU A 194 37.04 0.21 26.83
CA GLU A 194 37.23 0.10 28.27
C GLU A 194 38.17 -1.05 28.62
N SER A 195 37.97 -2.24 28.04
CA SER A 195 38.85 -3.39 28.23
C SER A 195 40.28 -3.07 27.80
N LYS A 196 40.48 -2.35 26.69
CA LYS A 196 41.81 -1.94 26.22
C LYS A 196 42.50 -1.00 27.22
N ASN A 197 41.76 -0.05 27.79
CA ASN A 197 42.29 0.85 28.81
C ASN A 197 42.67 0.08 30.09
N LEU A 198 41.82 -0.85 30.53
CA LEU A 198 42.09 -1.68 31.71
C LEU A 198 43.36 -2.53 31.53
N ILE A 199 43.56 -3.11 30.35
CA ILE A 199 44.78 -3.86 30.02
C ILE A 199 46.01 -2.94 30.10
N ALA A 200 45.94 -1.74 29.52
CA ALA A 200 47.04 -0.77 29.58
C ALA A 200 47.38 -0.35 31.02
N ASP A 201 46.37 -0.11 31.86
CA ASP A 201 46.55 0.23 33.28
C ASP A 201 47.21 -0.94 34.05
N LYS A 202 46.77 -2.17 33.79
CA LYS A 202 47.33 -3.37 34.41
C LYS A 202 48.75 -3.66 33.95
N ASP A 203 49.07 -3.45 32.68
CA ASP A 203 50.43 -3.56 32.17
C ASP A 203 51.35 -2.53 32.84
N ALA A 204 50.89 -1.29 33.04
CA ALA A 204 51.64 -0.27 33.77
C ALA A 204 51.86 -0.66 35.24
N GLU A 205 50.85 -1.23 35.91
CA GLU A 205 50.96 -1.75 37.27
C GLU A 205 51.99 -2.88 37.37
N ILE A 206 51.94 -3.85 36.44
CA ILE A 206 52.89 -4.97 36.36
C ILE A 206 54.32 -4.45 36.17
N GLN A 207 54.53 -3.50 35.25
CA GLN A 207 55.84 -2.91 35.01
C GLN A 207 56.40 -2.21 36.26
N ASN A 208 55.55 -1.49 37.01
CA ASN A 208 55.95 -0.87 38.27
C ASN A 208 56.31 -1.91 39.35
N LEU A 209 55.53 -2.98 39.48
CA LEU A 209 55.82 -4.07 40.42
C LEU A 209 57.14 -4.78 40.08
N ILE A 210 57.39 -5.06 38.80
CA ILE A 210 58.66 -5.63 38.33
C ILE A 210 59.82 -4.70 38.72
N LYS A 211 59.71 -3.41 38.40
CA LYS A 211 60.75 -2.41 38.69
C LYS A 211 61.06 -2.32 40.19
N ASN A 212 60.03 -2.33 41.04
CA ASN A 212 60.21 -2.29 42.49
C ASN A 212 60.84 -3.59 43.02
N SER A 213 60.38 -4.76 42.56
CA SER A 213 60.95 -6.05 42.98
C SER A 213 62.43 -6.18 42.60
N VAL A 214 62.82 -5.69 41.42
CA VAL A 214 64.22 -5.69 40.96
C VAL A 214 65.06 -4.77 41.85
N LYS A 215 64.50 -3.64 42.28
CA LYS A 215 65.17 -2.70 43.20
C LYS A 215 65.38 -3.33 44.58
N ASP A 216 64.34 -3.90 45.18
CA ASP A 216 64.42 -4.56 46.50
C ASP A 216 65.44 -5.70 46.48
N ARG A 217 65.44 -6.52 45.43
CA ARG A 217 66.41 -7.61 45.25
C ARG A 217 67.85 -7.09 45.09
N THR A 218 68.02 -5.94 44.43
CA THR A 218 69.33 -5.30 44.27
C THR A 218 69.86 -4.78 45.59
N ASP A 219 68.99 -4.13 46.39
CA ASP A 219 69.33 -3.62 47.72
C ASP A 219 69.68 -4.78 48.68
N GLU A 220 68.93 -5.89 48.65
CA GLU A 220 69.23 -7.12 49.41
C GLU A 220 70.56 -7.75 48.99
N ILE A 221 70.83 -7.90 47.67
CA ILE A 221 72.11 -8.43 47.17
C ILE A 221 73.28 -7.56 47.62
N GLN A 222 73.10 -6.24 47.66
CA GLN A 222 74.14 -5.30 48.09
C GLN A 222 74.39 -5.39 49.61
N GLN A 223 73.34 -5.56 50.41
CA GLN A 223 73.45 -5.83 51.85
C GLN A 223 74.16 -7.16 52.13
N LEU A 224 73.79 -8.23 51.42
CA LEU A 224 74.44 -9.54 51.53
C LEU A 224 75.93 -9.47 51.18
N LYS A 225 76.30 -8.75 50.12
CA LYS A 225 77.72 -8.51 49.78
C LYS A 225 78.47 -7.80 50.91
N SER A 226 77.86 -6.80 51.55
CA SER A 226 78.45 -6.10 52.69
C SER A 226 78.64 -7.02 53.91
N TRP A 227 77.63 -7.83 54.24
CA TRP A 227 77.72 -8.81 55.33
C TRP A 227 78.80 -9.87 55.08
N ILE A 228 78.86 -10.44 53.87
CA ILE A 228 79.91 -11.41 53.50
C ILE A 228 81.30 -10.79 53.64
N THR A 229 81.46 -9.53 53.20
CA THR A 229 82.73 -8.80 53.31
C THR A 229 83.12 -8.61 54.78
N ASN A 230 82.19 -8.19 55.64
CA ASN A 230 82.44 -8.02 57.07
C ASN A 230 82.79 -9.34 57.77
N ILE A 231 82.04 -10.43 57.49
CA ILE A 231 82.34 -11.75 58.05
C ILE A 231 83.70 -12.25 57.59
N THR A 232 84.05 -12.07 56.31
CA THR A 232 85.36 -12.46 55.78
C THR A 232 86.49 -11.67 56.44
N THR A 233 86.27 -10.38 56.71
CA THR A 233 87.24 -9.51 57.39
C THR A 233 87.39 -9.89 58.87
N MET A 234 86.29 -10.23 59.55
CA MET A 234 86.29 -10.69 60.95
C MET A 234 86.83 -12.11 61.12
N SER A 235 86.62 -13.00 60.15
CA SER A 235 87.18 -14.36 60.12
C SER A 235 88.71 -14.36 60.09
N HIS A 236 89.33 -13.29 59.57
CA HIS A 236 90.77 -13.11 59.59
C HIS A 236 91.33 -12.80 61.00
N VAL A 237 90.46 -12.46 61.97
CA VAL A 237 90.79 -12.26 63.38
C VAL A 237 90.31 -13.47 64.19
N GLN A 238 91.22 -14.43 64.39
CA GLN A 238 91.14 -15.57 65.32
C GLN A 238 89.73 -16.09 65.64
N SER A 239 89.21 -17.01 64.83
CA SER A 239 87.92 -17.65 65.09
C SER A 239 88.05 -18.92 65.94
N ASP A 240 87.49 -18.83 67.14
CA ASP A 240 87.20 -19.91 68.07
C ASP A 240 86.19 -20.88 67.42
N SER A 241 86.63 -22.11 67.11
CA SER A 241 85.86 -23.12 66.33
C SER A 241 84.45 -23.39 66.87
N VAL A 242 84.24 -23.24 68.18
CA VAL A 242 82.96 -23.45 68.85
C VAL A 242 81.92 -22.36 68.52
N ARG A 243 82.35 -21.11 68.30
CA ARG A 243 81.44 -20.01 67.93
C ARG A 243 80.98 -20.14 66.48
N LEU A 244 81.85 -20.62 65.60
CA LEU A 244 81.58 -20.82 64.18
C LEU A 244 80.52 -21.90 63.96
N LEU A 245 80.64 -23.03 64.68
CA LEU A 245 79.64 -24.10 64.67
C LEU A 245 78.25 -23.65 65.19
N LYS A 246 78.22 -22.70 66.14
CA LYS A 246 76.97 -22.14 66.66
C LYS A 246 76.29 -21.22 65.65
N VAL A 247 77.06 -20.43 64.92
CA VAL A 247 76.56 -19.58 63.83
C VAL A 247 76.06 -20.44 62.66
N GLU A 248 76.75 -21.53 62.30
CA GLU A 248 76.29 -22.46 61.27
C GLU A 248 74.95 -23.11 61.62
N LYS A 249 74.76 -23.54 62.87
CA LYS A 249 73.47 -24.10 63.32
C LYS A 249 72.33 -23.10 63.29
N GLU A 250 72.56 -21.85 63.71
CA GLU A 250 71.54 -20.80 63.63
C GLU A 250 71.26 -20.39 62.18
N LEU A 251 72.28 -20.34 61.31
CA LEU A 251 72.10 -20.05 59.89
C LEU A 251 71.27 -21.14 59.19
N ALA A 252 71.54 -22.41 59.48
CA ALA A 252 70.75 -23.53 58.96
C ALA A 252 69.28 -23.46 59.43
N ARG A 253 69.05 -23.07 60.69
CA ARG A 253 67.70 -22.90 61.24
C ARG A 253 66.95 -21.73 60.59
N VAL A 254 67.60 -20.57 60.43
CA VAL A 254 67.02 -19.40 59.77
C VAL A 254 66.75 -19.67 58.29
N SER A 255 67.66 -20.36 57.60
CA SER A 255 67.48 -20.78 56.20
C SER A 255 66.25 -21.69 56.05
N SER A 256 66.09 -22.68 56.94
CA SER A 256 64.92 -23.56 56.94
C SER A 256 63.61 -22.82 57.20
N MET A 257 63.59 -21.87 58.13
CA MET A 257 62.39 -21.07 58.42
C MET A 257 62.01 -20.13 57.26
N PHE A 258 63.00 -19.61 56.54
CA PHE A 258 62.78 -18.74 55.38
C PHE A 258 62.20 -19.52 54.19
N GLU A 259 62.78 -20.69 53.88
CA GLU A 259 62.26 -21.60 52.85
C GLU A 259 60.82 -22.04 53.14
N GLU A 260 60.50 -22.37 54.39
CA GLU A 260 59.14 -22.76 54.78
C GLU A 260 58.13 -21.61 54.62
N ALA A 261 58.53 -20.38 54.95
CA ALA A 261 57.68 -19.20 54.79
C ALA A 261 57.43 -18.83 53.32
N GLU A 262 58.45 -18.92 52.45
CA GLU A 262 58.30 -18.73 51.01
C GLU A 262 57.41 -19.81 50.38
N LEU A 263 57.63 -21.08 50.72
CA LEU A 263 56.80 -22.19 50.24
C LEU A 263 55.33 -22.00 50.64
N LYS A 264 55.06 -21.49 51.85
CA LYS A 264 53.70 -21.24 52.32
C LYS A 264 53.01 -20.09 51.57
N LYS A 265 53.76 -19.02 51.23
CA LYS A 265 53.25 -17.92 50.40
C LYS A 265 52.97 -18.38 48.96
N GLU A 266 53.88 -19.13 48.36
CA GLU A 266 53.71 -19.63 46.99
C GLU A 266 52.52 -20.61 46.90
N ASN A 267 52.34 -21.47 47.90
CA ASN A 267 51.21 -22.39 47.95
C ASN A 267 49.85 -21.65 48.07
N GLN A 268 49.80 -20.53 48.80
CA GLN A 268 48.61 -19.67 48.81
C GLN A 268 48.36 -19.00 47.46
N ARG A 269 49.42 -18.55 46.78
CA ARG A 269 49.32 -17.94 45.44
C ARG A 269 48.80 -18.95 44.40
N LEU A 270 49.33 -20.18 44.43
CA LEU A 270 48.87 -21.27 43.58
C LEU A 270 47.40 -21.61 43.82
N LYS A 271 46.95 -21.67 45.09
CA LYS A 271 45.52 -21.86 45.41
C LYS A 271 44.62 -20.76 44.86
N LYS A 272 45.11 -19.52 44.75
CA LYS A 272 44.33 -18.43 44.16
C LYS A 272 44.22 -18.60 42.64
N HIS A 273 45.35 -18.90 41.97
CA HIS A 273 45.37 -19.19 40.54
C HIS A 273 44.49 -20.38 40.17
N GLU A 274 44.49 -21.45 40.98
CA GLU A 274 43.64 -22.62 40.77
C GLU A 274 42.14 -22.24 40.74
N LYS A 275 41.70 -21.37 41.66
CA LYS A 275 40.32 -20.87 41.68
C LYS A 275 39.98 -19.98 40.48
N GLU A 276 40.91 -19.13 40.05
CA GLU A 276 40.72 -18.28 38.86
C GLU A 276 40.64 -19.15 37.59
N PHE A 277 41.45 -20.20 37.50
CA PHE A 277 41.44 -21.15 36.39
C PHE A 277 40.13 -21.95 36.35
N GLU A 278 39.63 -22.41 37.49
CA GLU A 278 38.34 -23.09 37.59
C GLU A 278 37.19 -22.17 37.13
N ALA A 279 37.21 -20.89 37.52
CA ALA A 279 36.20 -19.92 37.06
C ALA A 279 36.27 -19.68 35.55
N MET A 280 37.48 -19.62 34.99
CA MET A 280 37.70 -19.47 33.54
C MET A 280 37.15 -20.69 32.78
N LEU A 281 37.41 -21.90 33.28
CA LEU A 281 36.94 -23.14 32.68
C LEU A 281 35.40 -23.22 32.64
N GLN A 282 34.72 -22.73 33.68
CA GLN A 282 33.26 -22.67 33.72
C GLN A 282 32.71 -21.62 32.74
N PHE A 283 33.41 -20.49 32.58
CA PHE A 283 33.04 -19.47 31.61
C PHE A 283 33.22 -19.96 30.16
N GLU A 284 34.32 -20.66 29.87
CA GLU A 284 34.60 -21.29 28.58
C GLU A 284 33.49 -22.28 28.19
N LYS A 285 33.11 -23.20 29.09
CA LYS A 285 32.00 -24.13 28.85
C LYS A 285 30.69 -23.42 28.53
N LYS A 286 30.43 -22.25 29.15
CA LYS A 286 29.22 -21.46 28.90
C LYS A 286 29.25 -20.81 27.52
N LEU A 287 30.41 -20.29 27.11
CA LEU A 287 30.64 -19.75 25.77
C LEU A 287 30.50 -20.83 24.69
N GLU A 288 31.09 -22.00 24.90
CA GLU A 288 31.04 -23.12 23.96
C GLU A 288 29.58 -23.53 23.68
N LYS A 289 28.76 -23.61 24.73
CA LYS A 289 27.32 -23.88 24.59
C LYS A 289 26.58 -22.78 23.80
N GLN A 290 26.92 -21.51 24.01
CA GLN A 290 26.32 -20.40 23.25
C GLN A 290 26.73 -20.41 21.78
N VAL A 291 27.98 -20.75 21.49
CA VAL A 291 28.49 -20.90 20.11
C VAL A 291 27.78 -22.06 19.40
N GLU A 292 27.55 -23.17 20.09
CA GLU A 292 26.83 -24.33 19.55
C GLU A 292 25.35 -23.99 19.26
N GLU A 293 24.66 -23.27 20.15
CA GLU A 293 23.29 -22.78 19.89
C GLU A 293 23.24 -21.81 18.69
N LEU A 294 24.21 -20.90 18.59
CA LEU A 294 24.31 -19.97 17.46
C LEU A 294 24.65 -20.68 16.15
N SER A 295 25.40 -21.78 16.19
CA SER A 295 25.73 -22.60 15.01
C SER A 295 24.49 -23.25 14.37
N PHE A 296 23.50 -23.63 15.16
CA PHE A 296 22.27 -24.25 14.64
C PHE A 296 21.32 -23.26 13.96
N HIS A 297 21.40 -21.97 14.30
CA HIS A 297 20.45 -20.96 13.82
C HIS A 297 20.57 -20.66 12.31
N PRO A 298 21.77 -20.43 11.74
CA PRO A 298 21.97 -20.24 10.30
C PRO A 298 21.53 -21.46 9.49
N GLN A 299 21.79 -22.67 9.98
CA GLN A 299 21.42 -23.89 9.26
C GLN A 299 19.90 -24.03 9.17
N LYS A 300 19.19 -23.79 10.27
CA LYS A 300 17.72 -23.76 10.29
C LYS A 300 17.14 -22.66 9.39
N MET A 301 17.78 -21.49 9.31
CA MET A 301 17.37 -20.44 8.38
C MET A 301 17.61 -20.86 6.92
N ASN A 302 18.75 -21.46 6.60
CA ASN A 302 19.06 -21.96 5.27
C ASN A 302 18.05 -23.00 4.80
N ASP A 303 17.71 -23.99 5.64
CA ASP A 303 16.71 -25.01 5.30
C ASP A 303 15.33 -24.38 4.99
N LYS A 304 14.98 -23.32 5.72
CA LYS A 304 13.73 -22.56 5.50
C LYS A 304 13.77 -21.74 4.21
N ILE A 305 14.92 -21.13 3.89
CA ILE A 305 15.11 -20.40 2.64
C ILE A 305 15.06 -21.36 1.45
N GLU A 306 15.70 -22.53 1.55
CA GLU A 306 15.71 -23.53 0.49
C GLU A 306 14.29 -24.06 0.20
N THR A 307 13.53 -24.41 1.24
CA THR A 307 12.13 -24.86 1.08
C THR A 307 11.23 -23.79 0.49
N THR A 308 11.35 -22.52 0.90
CA THR A 308 10.57 -21.42 0.30
C THR A 308 10.98 -21.12 -1.14
N THR A 309 12.26 -21.26 -1.47
CA THR A 309 12.79 -21.07 -2.84
C THR A 309 12.26 -22.15 -3.78
N GLN A 310 12.32 -23.42 -3.38
CA GLN A 310 11.76 -24.54 -4.16
C GLN A 310 10.26 -24.36 -4.42
N LYS A 311 9.49 -23.95 -3.39
CA LYS A 311 8.06 -23.68 -3.53
C LYS A 311 7.79 -22.56 -4.54
N THR A 312 8.58 -21.50 -4.51
CA THR A 312 8.43 -20.36 -5.44
C THR A 312 8.77 -20.75 -6.87
N GLN A 313 9.82 -21.58 -7.06
CA GLN A 313 10.16 -22.12 -8.37
C GLN A 313 9.04 -23.00 -8.94
N GLN A 314 8.43 -23.86 -8.12
CA GLN A 314 7.30 -24.68 -8.55
C GLN A 314 6.11 -23.82 -8.98
N GLN A 315 5.76 -22.81 -8.18
CA GLN A 315 4.67 -21.87 -8.52
C GLN A 315 4.91 -21.13 -9.84
N SER A 316 6.17 -20.78 -10.14
CA SER A 316 6.55 -20.16 -11.42
C SER A 316 6.34 -21.09 -12.61
N VAL A 317 6.69 -22.38 -12.46
CA VAL A 317 6.46 -23.41 -13.48
C VAL A 317 4.96 -23.57 -13.74
N ASP A 318 4.17 -23.71 -12.67
CA ASP A 318 2.71 -23.86 -12.76
C ASP A 318 2.07 -22.63 -13.43
N LEU A 319 2.55 -21.42 -13.14
CA LEU A 319 2.07 -20.18 -13.75
C LEU A 319 2.36 -20.16 -15.26
N LYS A 320 3.55 -20.60 -15.67
CA LYS A 320 3.95 -20.68 -17.08
C LYS A 320 3.09 -21.69 -17.83
N GLU A 321 2.79 -22.83 -17.22
CA GLU A 321 1.89 -23.83 -17.80
C GLU A 321 0.46 -23.29 -17.94
N SER A 322 -0.07 -22.62 -16.92
CA SER A 322 -1.37 -21.95 -16.99
C SER A 322 -1.42 -20.87 -18.08
N THR A 323 -0.32 -20.14 -18.31
CA THR A 323 -0.24 -19.11 -19.36
C THR A 323 -0.32 -19.75 -20.75
N ASN A 324 0.36 -20.88 -20.95
CA ASN A 324 0.30 -21.63 -22.20
C ASN A 324 -1.11 -22.19 -22.47
N LEU A 325 -1.79 -22.69 -21.43
CA LEU A 325 -3.18 -23.15 -21.54
C LEU A 325 -4.12 -22.00 -21.91
N LEU A 326 -3.95 -20.83 -21.31
CA LEU A 326 -4.74 -19.64 -21.63
C LEU A 326 -4.57 -19.23 -23.11
N ALA A 327 -3.33 -19.24 -23.62
CA ALA A 327 -3.05 -18.96 -25.03
C ALA A 327 -3.72 -20.00 -25.95
N GLY A 328 -3.73 -21.29 -25.56
CA GLY A 328 -4.45 -22.34 -26.26
C GLY A 328 -5.97 -22.07 -26.33
N ILE A 329 -6.58 -21.66 -25.22
CA ILE A 329 -8.02 -21.32 -25.15
C ILE A 329 -8.34 -20.12 -26.05
N GLN A 330 -7.48 -19.10 -26.09
CA GLN A 330 -7.65 -17.94 -26.96
C GLN A 330 -7.61 -18.34 -28.45
N ASN A 331 -6.68 -19.21 -28.84
CA ASN A 331 -6.63 -19.75 -30.20
C ASN A 331 -7.89 -20.54 -30.55
N LEU A 332 -8.37 -21.42 -29.66
CA LEU A 332 -9.61 -22.16 -29.87
C LEU A 332 -10.83 -21.23 -30.03
N THR A 333 -10.89 -20.17 -29.25
CA THR A 333 -11.96 -19.15 -29.35
C THR A 333 -11.92 -18.44 -30.71
N SER A 334 -10.73 -18.12 -31.21
CA SER A 334 -10.57 -17.54 -32.55
C SER A 334 -11.03 -18.49 -33.66
N ILE A 335 -10.69 -19.78 -33.56
CA ILE A 335 -11.15 -20.80 -34.51
C ILE A 335 -12.67 -20.93 -34.44
N GLN A 336 -13.25 -20.97 -33.24
CA GLN A 336 -14.70 -21.06 -33.06
C GLN A 336 -15.45 -19.90 -33.71
N ASN A 337 -14.93 -18.67 -33.58
CA ASN A 337 -15.52 -17.50 -34.23
C ASN A 337 -15.45 -17.61 -35.77
N SER A 338 -14.30 -18.02 -36.31
CA SER A 338 -14.14 -18.22 -37.77
C SER A 338 -15.06 -19.30 -38.33
N VAL A 339 -15.23 -20.42 -37.61
CA VAL A 339 -16.19 -21.47 -37.98
C VAL A 339 -17.62 -20.94 -37.96
N LYS A 340 -17.99 -20.17 -36.92
CA LYS A 340 -19.32 -19.56 -36.81
C LYS A 340 -19.62 -18.63 -37.99
N ASP A 341 -18.67 -17.78 -38.38
CA ASP A 341 -18.81 -16.88 -39.52
C ASP A 341 -18.98 -17.66 -40.84
N THR A 342 -18.22 -18.74 -40.99
CA THR A 342 -18.32 -19.62 -42.17
C THR A 342 -19.69 -20.32 -42.24
N VAL A 343 -20.19 -20.81 -41.10
CA VAL A 343 -21.53 -21.42 -41.01
C VAL A 343 -22.61 -20.39 -41.35
N ASN A 344 -22.54 -19.18 -40.80
CA ASN A 344 -23.48 -18.11 -41.13
C ASN A 344 -23.48 -17.79 -42.63
N ALA A 345 -22.30 -17.68 -43.25
CA ALA A 345 -22.17 -17.42 -44.68
C ALA A 345 -22.77 -18.55 -45.54
N LEU A 346 -22.53 -19.81 -45.18
CA LEU A 346 -23.14 -20.97 -45.83
C LEU A 346 -24.67 -20.97 -45.68
N GLN A 347 -25.16 -20.59 -44.51
CA GLN A 347 -26.59 -20.52 -44.21
C GLN A 347 -27.29 -19.44 -45.06
N GLU A 348 -26.63 -18.30 -45.27
CA GLU A 348 -27.12 -17.24 -46.16
C GLU A 348 -27.13 -17.69 -47.63
N GLN A 349 -26.08 -18.37 -48.10
CA GLN A 349 -26.03 -18.92 -49.46
C GLN A 349 -27.13 -19.97 -49.70
N LEU A 350 -27.35 -20.87 -48.74
CA LEU A 350 -28.45 -21.83 -48.79
C LEU A 350 -29.81 -21.14 -48.85
N GLY A 351 -30.02 -20.09 -48.06
CA GLY A 351 -31.26 -19.30 -48.09
C GLY A 351 -31.52 -18.69 -49.48
N LYS A 352 -30.48 -18.17 -50.15
CA LYS A 352 -30.58 -17.66 -51.52
C LYS A 352 -30.95 -18.76 -52.52
N LEU A 353 -30.30 -19.91 -52.45
CA LEU A 353 -30.55 -21.05 -53.34
C LEU A 353 -31.97 -21.62 -53.17
N VAL A 354 -32.44 -21.74 -51.92
CA VAL A 354 -33.82 -22.20 -51.64
C VAL A 354 -34.84 -21.24 -52.26
N ASN A 355 -34.63 -19.93 -52.12
CA ASN A 355 -35.52 -18.94 -52.73
C ASN A 355 -35.53 -19.02 -54.27
N GLU A 356 -34.38 -19.31 -54.90
CA GLU A 356 -34.29 -19.52 -56.35
C GLU A 356 -35.01 -20.78 -56.85
N ILE A 357 -35.08 -21.84 -56.04
CA ILE A 357 -35.76 -23.11 -56.41
C ILE A 357 -37.27 -23.06 -56.17
N THR A 358 -37.74 -22.18 -55.27
CA THR A 358 -39.15 -22.12 -54.86
C THR A 358 -39.98 -21.10 -55.66
N LEU A 359 -39.32 -20.31 -56.52
CA LEU A 359 -39.89 -19.40 -57.52
C LEU A 359 -39.98 -20.09 -58.88
#